data_AF-A0A8J4UAE1-F1
#
_entry.id   AF-A0A8J4UAE1-F1
#
_cell.length_a   1.000
_cell.length_b   1.000
_cell.length_c   1.000
_cell.angle_alpha   90.00
_cell.angle_beta   90.00
_cell.angle_gamma   90.00
#
_symmetry.space_group_name_H-M   'P 1'
#
loop_
_entity.id
_entity.type
_entity.pdbx_description
1 polymer ?
#
loop_
_entity_poly.entity_id
_entity_poly.type
_entity_poly.pdbx_seq_one_letter_code
_entity_poly.pdbx_strand_id
1 'polypeptide(L)'
;QEKPTSLRYKYNFIADVVEKIAPAVVHIELYRKMVYSLRERAVATGSGFIVSDDGLIVTNAHVVTDKNRVKVELKNGQSYDAKITDIDERSDIALLKIDSPSKLPVMSLGRSADLRPGEFVVAIGSPFSLQHTVTTGIVSTTQRGGKELGLRNSDMDYIQTDAIINYGNSGGPLVNLDGEVIGINTLKVTAGISFAIPSDKIQEFLTESYDRQARGRVTAKKKYIGIRMMSLTPELVKELKEKLGDFPDVTSGAYVVEVISRTPAAV
;
A
#
# COMPACT_ATOMS: atom_id res chain seq x y z
N GLN A 1 -29.84 16.53 27.07
CA GLN A 1 -30.69 16.82 25.90
C GLN A 1 -30.99 15.52 25.18
N GLU A 2 -32.27 15.13 25.15
CA GLU A 2 -32.79 13.88 24.59
C GLU A 2 -32.42 13.72 23.12
N LYS A 3 -31.64 12.69 22.78
CA LYS A 3 -31.34 12.33 21.38
C LYS A 3 -31.34 10.82 21.02
N PRO A 4 -31.98 9.88 21.75
CA PRO A 4 -31.97 8.46 21.34
C PRO A 4 -32.92 8.12 20.17
N THR A 5 -33.82 9.03 19.75
CA THR A 5 -34.82 8.75 18.69
C THR A 5 -34.52 9.37 17.33
N SER A 6 -33.52 10.24 17.23
CA SER A 6 -33.17 10.89 15.96
C SER A 6 -32.46 9.93 15.02
N LEU A 7 -32.88 9.87 13.75
CA LEU A 7 -32.28 9.02 12.72
C LEU A 7 -30.76 9.20 12.60
N ARG A 8 -30.27 10.43 12.84
CA ARG A 8 -28.83 10.76 12.84
C ARG A 8 -28.04 9.95 13.87
N TYR A 9 -28.60 9.69 15.05
CA TYR A 9 -27.90 8.96 16.11
C TYR A 9 -28.13 7.46 16.02
N LYS A 10 -29.13 7.03 15.25
CA LYS A 10 -29.49 5.62 15.10
C LYS A 10 -28.78 4.93 13.93
N TYR A 11 -28.49 5.65 12.84
CA TYR A 11 -28.05 5.05 11.57
C TYR A 11 -26.69 5.54 11.07
N ASN A 12 -25.94 6.32 11.85
CA ASN A 12 -24.60 6.81 11.46
C ASN A 12 -23.47 5.80 11.76
N PHE A 13 -23.70 4.52 11.47
CA PHE A 13 -22.73 3.45 11.74
C PHE A 13 -21.37 3.67 11.04
N ILE A 14 -21.35 4.33 9.87
CA ILE A 14 -20.08 4.70 9.20
C ILE A 14 -19.27 5.69 10.05
N ALA A 15 -19.93 6.67 10.68
CA ALA A 15 -19.24 7.62 11.54
C ALA A 15 -18.66 6.93 12.78
N ASP A 16 -19.41 5.99 13.37
CA ASP A 16 -18.96 5.21 14.53
C ASP A 16 -17.72 4.37 14.19
N VAL A 17 -17.71 3.73 13.02
CA VAL A 17 -16.55 2.97 12.52
C VAL A 17 -15.34 3.89 12.31
N VAL A 18 -15.53 5.05 11.67
CA VAL A 18 -14.44 6.02 11.44
C VAL A 18 -13.87 6.53 12.76
N GLU A 19 -14.72 6.89 13.73
CA GLU A 19 -14.29 7.36 15.04
C GLU A 19 -13.43 6.31 15.76
N LYS A 20 -13.85 5.04 15.70
CA LYS A 20 -13.13 3.90 16.27
C LYS A 20 -11.76 3.69 15.63
N ILE A 21 -11.67 3.69 14.29
CA ILE A 21 -10.45 3.27 13.58
C ILE A 21 -9.45 4.40 13.32
N ALA A 22 -9.92 5.65 13.18
CA ALA A 22 -9.09 6.77 12.75
C ALA A 22 -7.80 6.98 13.56
N PRO A 23 -7.76 6.79 14.90
CA PRO A 23 -6.53 6.93 15.67
C PRO A 23 -5.38 6.01 15.23
N ALA A 24 -5.69 4.85 14.64
CA ALA A 24 -4.69 3.87 14.20
C ALA A 24 -4.29 4.02 12.73
N VAL A 25 -4.92 4.93 11.98
CA VAL A 25 -4.57 5.25 10.59
C VAL A 25 -3.48 6.32 10.58
N VAL A 26 -2.47 6.13 9.75
CA VAL A 26 -1.29 6.99 9.69
C VAL A 26 -1.08 7.56 8.29
N HIS A 27 -0.46 8.74 8.24
CA HIS A 27 0.08 9.33 7.03
C HIS A 27 1.52 8.87 6.82
N ILE A 28 1.88 8.50 5.60
CA ILE A 28 3.23 8.06 5.22
C ILE A 28 3.77 9.01 4.16
N GLU A 29 4.96 9.53 4.41
CA GLU A 29 5.61 10.46 3.50
C GLU A 29 7.04 10.00 3.21
N LEU A 30 7.39 9.98 1.92
CA LEU A 30 8.73 9.66 1.46
C LEU A 30 9.54 10.92 1.19
N TYR A 31 10.72 10.99 1.79
CA TYR A 31 11.67 12.09 1.62
C TYR A 31 12.90 11.63 0.85
N ARG A 32 13.16 12.30 -0.29
CA ARG A 32 14.38 12.10 -1.07
C ARG A 32 15.41 13.16 -0.68
N LYS A 33 16.62 12.72 -0.34
CA LYS A 33 17.78 13.61 -0.18
C LYS A 33 18.24 14.09 -1.55
N MET A 34 18.38 15.40 -1.73
CA MET A 34 18.96 15.95 -2.95
C MET A 34 20.49 15.76 -2.94
N VAL A 35 21.06 15.32 -4.06
CA VAL A 35 22.50 15.00 -4.18
C VAL A 35 23.40 16.21 -3.90
N TYR A 36 22.90 17.43 -4.13
CA TYR A 36 23.65 18.69 -4.01
C TYR A 36 23.09 19.65 -2.96
N SER A 37 22.16 19.21 -2.11
CA SER A 37 21.57 20.06 -1.06
C SER A 37 21.21 19.26 0.18
N LEU A 38 21.38 19.85 1.36
CA LEU A 38 20.89 19.30 2.63
C LEU A 38 19.35 19.32 2.72
N ARG A 39 18.64 19.88 1.71
CA ARG A 39 17.18 19.91 1.68
C ARG A 39 16.62 18.55 1.26
N GLU A 40 15.71 18.03 2.06
CA GLU A 40 14.86 16.89 1.74
C GLU A 40 13.60 17.40 1.02
N ARG A 41 13.15 16.67 0.00
CA ARG A 41 11.89 16.96 -0.70
C ARG A 41 10.97 15.75 -0.57
N ALA A 42 9.71 16.01 -0.22
CA ALA A 42 8.65 15.02 -0.27
C ALA A 42 8.45 14.59 -1.73
N VAL A 43 8.53 13.28 -1.98
CA VAL A 43 8.44 12.70 -3.33
C VAL A 43 7.23 11.77 -3.50
N ALA A 44 6.71 11.22 -2.42
CA ALA A 44 5.50 10.42 -2.42
C ALA A 44 4.78 10.55 -1.08
N THR A 45 3.47 10.35 -1.13
CA THR A 45 2.56 10.33 0.01
C THR A 45 1.70 9.06 -0.11
N GLY A 46 1.33 8.50 1.03
CA GLY A 46 0.38 7.41 1.14
C GLY A 46 -0.19 7.31 2.54
N SER A 47 -0.97 6.27 2.76
CA SER A 47 -1.53 5.93 4.06
C SER A 47 -0.97 4.60 4.57
N GLY A 48 -1.18 4.35 5.85
CA GLY A 48 -0.95 3.06 6.47
C GLY A 48 -1.83 2.89 7.70
N PHE A 49 -1.68 1.78 8.39
CA PHE A 49 -2.35 1.53 9.66
C PHE A 49 -1.50 0.70 10.61
N ILE A 50 -1.69 0.96 11.91
CA ILE A 50 -0.92 0.34 12.98
C ILE A 50 -1.52 -1.04 13.31
N VAL A 51 -0.69 -2.08 13.29
CA VAL A 51 -1.08 -3.47 13.55
C VAL A 51 -0.50 -4.03 14.86
N SER A 52 0.37 -3.27 15.54
CA SER A 52 0.96 -3.64 16.83
C SER A 52 1.16 -2.40 17.71
N ASP A 53 0.95 -2.55 19.02
CA ASP A 53 0.98 -1.45 19.99
C ASP A 53 2.40 -0.89 20.19
N ASP A 54 3.40 -1.67 19.78
CA ASP A 54 4.81 -1.29 19.76
C ASP A 54 5.22 -0.51 18.49
N GLY A 55 4.34 -0.33 17.50
CA GLY A 55 4.60 0.51 16.32
C GLY A 55 4.91 -0.22 15.01
N LEU A 56 4.40 -1.43 14.81
CA LEU A 56 4.34 -2.03 13.47
C LEU A 56 3.20 -1.43 12.66
N ILE A 57 3.49 -1.07 11.41
CA ILE A 57 2.57 -0.42 10.48
C ILE A 57 2.57 -1.17 9.16
N VAL A 58 1.38 -1.42 8.62
CA VAL A 58 1.19 -2.00 7.29
C VAL A 58 0.82 -0.90 6.30
N THR A 59 1.36 -0.99 5.09
CA THR A 59 1.07 -0.12 3.95
C THR A 59 1.32 -0.89 2.65
N ASN A 60 1.16 -0.25 1.49
CA ASN A 60 1.55 -0.85 0.23
C ASN A 60 3.05 -0.77 -0.03
N ALA A 61 3.59 -1.75 -0.77
CA ALA A 61 4.99 -1.74 -1.17
C ALA A 61 5.31 -0.51 -2.04
N HIS A 62 4.47 -0.21 -3.03
CA HIS A 62 4.67 0.93 -3.93
C HIS A 62 4.69 2.30 -3.22
N VAL A 63 4.11 2.42 -2.02
CA VAL A 63 4.15 3.65 -1.21
C VAL A 63 5.55 3.90 -0.66
N VAL A 64 6.36 2.84 -0.46
CA VAL A 64 7.65 2.92 0.26
C VAL A 64 8.86 2.47 -0.56
N THR A 65 8.66 2.08 -1.82
CA THR A 65 9.73 1.74 -2.76
C THR A 65 10.68 2.93 -3.00
N ASP A 66 11.95 2.67 -3.34
CA ASP A 66 13.04 3.62 -3.65
C ASP A 66 13.99 4.08 -2.51
N LYS A 67 14.05 3.36 -1.37
CA LYS A 67 15.07 3.59 -0.30
C LYS A 67 15.15 5.04 0.23
N ASN A 68 14.05 5.77 0.10
CA ASN A 68 13.93 7.11 0.65
C ASN A 68 13.75 7.04 2.16
N ARG A 69 13.99 8.16 2.85
CA ARG A 69 13.67 8.27 4.28
C ARG A 69 12.15 8.25 4.41
N VAL A 70 11.62 7.31 5.19
CA VAL A 70 10.17 7.16 5.42
C VAL A 70 9.83 7.87 6.72
N LYS A 71 8.86 8.78 6.65
CA LYS A 71 8.31 9.45 7.82
C LYS A 71 6.86 9.03 7.98
N VAL A 72 6.48 8.70 9.21
CA VAL A 72 5.10 8.36 9.57
C VAL A 72 4.56 9.46 10.46
N GLU A 73 3.37 9.95 10.17
CA GLU A 73 2.66 10.89 11.02
C GLU A 73 1.35 10.28 11.53
N LEU A 74 1.15 10.36 12.85
CA LEU A 74 -0.03 9.88 13.54
C LEU A 74 -1.16 10.93 13.51
N LYS A 75 -2.39 10.51 13.80
CA LYS A 75 -3.56 11.42 13.91
C LYS A 75 -3.36 12.58 14.89
N ASN A 76 -2.54 12.40 15.93
CA ASN A 76 -2.24 13.44 16.92
C ASN A 76 -1.17 14.46 16.46
N GLY A 77 -0.65 14.33 15.22
CA GLY A 77 0.39 15.17 14.65
C GLY A 77 1.82 14.77 15.01
N GLN A 78 2.00 13.75 15.84
CA GLN A 78 3.33 13.22 16.14
C GLN A 78 3.92 12.54 14.91
N SER A 79 5.19 12.82 14.66
CA SER A 79 5.94 12.34 13.51
C SER A 79 7.10 11.46 13.94
N TYR A 80 7.31 10.35 13.25
CA TYR A 80 8.35 9.36 13.53
C TYR A 80 9.12 9.00 12.26
N ASP A 81 10.42 8.76 12.41
CA ASP A 81 11.19 8.06 11.38
C ASP A 81 10.82 6.58 11.39
N ALA A 82 10.48 6.04 10.23
CA ALA A 82 10.10 4.65 10.07
C ALA A 82 11.19 3.85 9.36
N LYS A 83 11.40 2.61 9.83
CA LYS A 83 12.26 1.62 9.18
C LYS A 83 11.38 0.63 8.43
N ILE A 84 11.73 0.33 7.19
CA ILE A 84 11.10 -0.77 6.44
C ILE A 84 11.67 -2.07 7.00
N THR A 85 10.83 -2.87 7.67
CA THR A 85 11.23 -4.15 8.27
C THR A 85 11.04 -5.32 7.31
N ASP A 86 10.06 -5.23 6.42
CA ASP A 86 9.81 -6.23 5.39
C ASP A 86 9.03 -5.65 4.21
N ILE A 87 9.17 -6.26 3.03
CA ILE A 87 8.50 -5.82 1.82
C ILE A 87 8.27 -7.01 0.88
N ASP A 88 7.05 -7.15 0.41
CA ASP A 88 6.69 -8.05 -0.66
C ASP A 88 6.09 -7.26 -1.84
N GLU A 89 6.95 -6.97 -2.82
CA GLU A 89 6.58 -6.29 -4.05
C GLU A 89 5.59 -7.10 -4.90
N ARG A 90 5.52 -8.43 -4.72
CA ARG A 90 4.57 -9.26 -5.48
C ARG A 90 3.15 -9.03 -4.97
N SER A 91 2.97 -9.05 -3.65
CA SER A 91 1.69 -8.76 -3.01
C SER A 91 1.38 -7.29 -2.84
N ASP A 92 2.35 -6.41 -3.11
CA ASP A 92 2.27 -4.98 -2.88
C ASP A 92 2.01 -4.64 -1.40
N ILE A 93 2.66 -5.38 -0.48
CA ILE A 93 2.57 -5.17 0.98
C ILE A 93 3.94 -4.78 1.53
N ALA A 94 3.99 -3.80 2.43
CA ALA A 94 5.18 -3.46 3.20
C ALA A 94 4.88 -3.37 4.70
N LEU A 95 5.89 -3.74 5.50
CA LEU A 95 5.89 -3.60 6.95
C LEU A 95 6.88 -2.53 7.36
N LEU A 96 6.41 -1.56 8.12
CA LEU A 96 7.20 -0.50 8.70
C LEU A 96 7.24 -0.64 10.23
N LYS A 97 8.30 -0.11 10.83
CA LYS A 97 8.48 -0.01 12.27
C LYS A 97 8.82 1.42 12.65
N ILE A 98 8.08 1.96 13.62
CA ILE A 98 8.39 3.20 14.32
C ILE A 98 8.70 2.93 15.79
N ASP A 99 9.49 3.80 16.39
CA ASP A 99 9.84 3.74 17.81
C ASP A 99 9.04 4.81 18.58
N SER A 100 7.90 4.41 19.16
CA SER A 100 7.05 5.28 19.96
C SER A 100 7.30 5.09 21.47
N PRO A 101 7.37 6.17 22.28
CA PRO A 101 7.53 6.07 23.73
C PRO A 101 6.28 5.54 24.45
N SER A 102 5.12 5.58 23.79
CA SER A 102 3.84 5.13 24.34
C SER A 102 3.18 4.09 23.43
N LYS A 103 2.36 3.23 24.04
CA LYS A 103 1.53 2.27 23.29
C LYS A 103 0.65 2.98 22.28
N LEU A 104 0.57 2.42 21.09
CA LEU A 104 -0.20 2.98 19.98
C LEU A 104 -1.57 2.31 19.85
N PRO A 105 -2.59 3.02 19.33
CA PRO A 105 -3.86 2.39 18.96
C PRO A 105 -3.62 1.42 17.79
N VAL A 106 -4.24 0.25 17.86
CA VAL A 106 -4.04 -0.84 16.89
C VAL A 106 -5.34 -1.21 16.19
N MET A 107 -5.22 -1.65 14.95
CA MET A 107 -6.31 -2.27 14.21
C MET A 107 -6.17 -3.79 14.24
N SER A 108 -7.30 -4.48 14.39
CA SER A 108 -7.35 -5.94 14.27
C SER A 108 -7.58 -6.33 12.83
N LEU A 109 -6.95 -7.41 12.38
CA LEU A 109 -7.24 -8.01 11.08
C LEU A 109 -8.48 -8.89 11.20
N GLY A 110 -9.45 -8.68 10.32
CA GLY A 110 -10.58 -9.58 10.12
C GLY A 110 -10.24 -10.69 9.13
N ARG A 111 -11.21 -11.55 8.82
CA ARG A 111 -11.07 -12.62 7.83
C ARG A 111 -11.68 -12.22 6.51
N SER A 112 -10.84 -12.00 5.49
CA SER A 112 -11.33 -11.63 4.17
C SER A 112 -12.10 -12.76 3.47
N ALA A 113 -11.80 -14.01 3.80
CA ALA A 113 -12.53 -15.18 3.32
C ALA A 113 -14.00 -15.23 3.76
N ASP A 114 -14.35 -14.57 4.87
CA ASP A 114 -15.70 -14.57 5.42
C ASP A 114 -16.57 -13.41 4.86
N LEU A 115 -15.98 -12.54 4.03
CA LEU A 115 -16.70 -11.42 3.42
C LEU A 115 -17.85 -11.89 2.54
N ARG A 116 -18.93 -11.11 2.52
CA ARG A 116 -20.07 -11.33 1.63
C ARG A 116 -20.21 -10.18 0.63
N PRO A 117 -20.54 -10.48 -0.64
CA PRO A 117 -20.97 -9.44 -1.57
C PRO A 117 -22.13 -8.62 -0.97
N GLY A 118 -22.01 -7.30 -1.03
CA GLY A 118 -22.98 -6.35 -0.46
C GLY A 118 -22.63 -5.86 0.96
N GLU A 119 -21.60 -6.38 1.61
CA GLU A 119 -21.19 -5.87 2.94
C GLU A 119 -20.65 -4.45 2.84
N PHE A 120 -21.11 -3.59 3.76
CA PHE A 120 -20.60 -2.22 3.86
C PHE A 120 -19.14 -2.22 4.30
N VAL A 121 -18.36 -1.38 3.63
CA VAL A 121 -16.96 -1.17 3.92
C VAL A 121 -16.63 0.32 3.98
N VAL A 122 -15.56 0.63 4.71
CA VAL A 122 -15.01 1.98 4.81
C VAL A 122 -13.56 1.93 4.36
N ALA A 123 -13.22 2.69 3.32
CA ALA A 123 -11.85 2.92 2.91
C ALA A 123 -11.39 4.25 3.53
N ILE A 124 -10.42 4.17 4.43
CA ILE A 124 -9.88 5.33 5.14
C ILE A 124 -8.39 5.48 4.84
N GLY A 125 -7.96 6.73 4.77
CA GLY A 125 -6.54 7.09 4.73
C GLY A 125 -6.30 8.46 5.32
N SER A 126 -5.04 8.87 5.31
CA SER A 126 -4.59 10.19 5.70
C SER A 126 -3.77 10.80 4.55
N PRO A 127 -4.40 11.38 3.51
CA PRO A 127 -3.67 11.97 2.38
C PRO A 127 -2.74 13.10 2.80
N PHE A 128 -3.14 13.82 3.84
CA PHE A 128 -2.42 14.94 4.41
C PHE A 128 -2.27 14.71 5.92
N SER A 129 -1.22 15.27 6.48
CA SER A 129 -1.06 15.50 7.92
C SER A 129 -2.39 15.96 8.54
N LEU A 130 -2.87 15.24 9.56
CA LEU A 130 -4.08 15.55 10.35
C LEU A 130 -5.44 15.49 9.63
N GLN A 131 -5.50 15.14 8.35
CA GLN A 131 -6.77 15.04 7.61
C GLN A 131 -7.00 13.63 7.09
N HIS A 132 -8.09 13.00 7.52
CA HIS A 132 -8.52 11.73 6.98
C HIS A 132 -9.35 11.92 5.71
N THR A 133 -9.10 11.11 4.69
CA THR A 133 -10.05 10.89 3.60
C THR A 133 -10.77 9.60 3.87
N VAL A 134 -12.10 9.70 3.95
CA VAL A 134 -12.98 8.58 4.20
C VAL A 134 -13.91 8.44 3.02
N THR A 135 -13.98 7.23 2.48
CA THR A 135 -14.98 6.85 1.49
C THR A 135 -15.64 5.56 1.97
N THR A 136 -16.89 5.35 1.58
CA THR A 136 -17.65 4.15 1.92
C THR A 136 -18.26 3.57 0.67
N GLY A 137 -18.52 2.28 0.72
CA GLY A 137 -19.11 1.50 -0.35
C GLY A 137 -19.49 0.13 0.17
N ILE A 138 -19.68 -0.79 -0.75
CA ILE A 138 -19.91 -2.20 -0.48
C ILE A 138 -18.84 -3.07 -1.12
N VAL A 139 -18.69 -4.30 -0.62
CA VAL A 139 -17.95 -5.34 -1.33
C VAL A 139 -18.75 -5.74 -2.57
N SER A 140 -18.20 -5.52 -3.75
CA SER A 140 -18.82 -5.96 -5.01
C SER A 140 -18.56 -7.44 -5.26
N THR A 141 -17.31 -7.88 -5.02
CA THR A 141 -16.82 -9.25 -5.20
C THR A 141 -15.65 -9.48 -4.25
N THR A 142 -15.54 -10.67 -3.68
CA THR A 142 -14.49 -11.03 -2.72
C THR A 142 -13.25 -11.64 -3.35
N GLN A 143 -13.36 -12.18 -4.57
CA GLN A 143 -12.30 -12.92 -5.25
C GLN A 143 -12.23 -12.50 -6.72
N ARG A 144 -11.57 -11.38 -7.01
CA ARG A 144 -11.29 -10.99 -8.39
C ARG A 144 -9.83 -11.24 -8.72
N GLY A 145 -9.57 -12.21 -9.60
CA GLY A 145 -8.22 -12.59 -9.97
C GLY A 145 -7.48 -11.46 -10.70
N GLY A 146 -6.22 -11.22 -10.33
CA GLY A 146 -5.39 -10.18 -10.94
C GLY A 146 -5.25 -10.31 -12.46
N LYS A 147 -5.33 -11.53 -13.01
CA LYS A 147 -5.37 -11.79 -14.46
C LYS A 147 -6.58 -11.15 -15.14
N GLU A 148 -7.74 -11.13 -14.49
CA GLU A 148 -8.94 -10.44 -14.99
C GLU A 148 -8.79 -8.91 -15.00
N LEU A 149 -7.86 -8.39 -14.18
CA LEU A 149 -7.54 -6.97 -14.07
C LEU A 149 -6.42 -6.54 -15.03
N GLY A 150 -5.97 -7.44 -15.91
CA GLY A 150 -4.86 -7.20 -16.82
C GLY A 150 -3.47 -7.29 -16.15
N LEU A 151 -3.39 -7.69 -14.87
CA LEU A 151 -2.14 -7.96 -14.17
C LEU A 151 -1.66 -9.35 -14.57
N ARG A 152 -1.00 -9.44 -15.74
CA ARG A 152 -0.58 -10.71 -16.39
C ARG A 152 0.28 -11.63 -15.50
N ASN A 153 0.92 -11.08 -14.46
CA ASN A 153 1.79 -11.81 -13.54
C ASN A 153 1.27 -11.84 -12.09
N SER A 154 -0.01 -11.53 -11.86
CA SER A 154 -0.62 -11.63 -10.52
C SER A 154 -1.47 -12.89 -10.44
N ASP A 155 -1.07 -13.82 -9.58
CA ASP A 155 -1.86 -14.98 -9.17
C ASP A 155 -2.70 -14.68 -7.90
N MET A 156 -2.86 -13.40 -7.55
CA MET A 156 -3.63 -12.99 -6.38
C MET A 156 -5.05 -12.60 -6.73
N ASP A 157 -5.93 -12.87 -5.78
CA ASP A 157 -7.29 -12.35 -5.77
C ASP A 157 -7.37 -11.06 -4.97
N TYR A 158 -8.17 -10.12 -5.45
CA TYR A 158 -8.43 -8.85 -4.80
C TYR A 158 -9.88 -8.74 -4.35
N ILE A 159 -10.10 -7.97 -3.29
CA ILE A 159 -11.44 -7.52 -2.90
C ILE A 159 -11.81 -6.37 -3.83
N GLN A 160 -12.94 -6.49 -4.51
CA GLN A 160 -13.51 -5.42 -5.30
C GLN A 160 -14.53 -4.63 -4.47
N THR A 161 -14.45 -3.30 -4.52
CA THR A 161 -15.42 -2.41 -3.88
C THR A 161 -15.71 -1.20 -4.77
N ASP A 162 -16.89 -0.62 -4.60
CA ASP A 162 -17.27 0.67 -5.18
C ASP A 162 -16.86 1.86 -4.28
N ALA A 163 -16.33 1.60 -3.08
CA ALA A 163 -15.69 2.63 -2.26
C ALA A 163 -14.55 3.27 -3.06
N ILE A 164 -14.54 4.61 -3.10
CA ILE A 164 -13.57 5.34 -3.91
C ILE A 164 -12.18 5.25 -3.27
N ILE A 165 -11.23 4.65 -3.99
CA ILE A 165 -9.81 4.64 -3.62
C ILE A 165 -9.05 5.66 -4.48
N ASN A 166 -8.20 6.46 -3.84
CA ASN A 166 -7.35 7.46 -4.45
C ASN A 166 -5.96 7.45 -3.80
N TYR A 167 -5.03 8.26 -4.31
CA TYR A 167 -3.68 8.38 -3.75
C TYR A 167 -3.66 8.70 -2.24
N GLY A 168 -4.71 9.35 -1.75
CA GLY A 168 -4.83 9.76 -0.35
C GLY A 168 -5.20 8.64 0.62
N ASN A 169 -5.86 7.57 0.16
CA ASN A 169 -6.17 6.40 0.99
C ASN A 169 -5.49 5.10 0.55
N SER A 170 -4.71 5.13 -0.54
CA SER A 170 -3.79 4.05 -0.93
C SER A 170 -2.82 3.70 0.20
N GLY A 171 -2.62 2.41 0.47
CA GLY A 171 -1.89 1.88 1.62
C GLY A 171 -2.67 1.89 2.94
N GLY A 172 -3.78 2.63 3.01
CA GLY A 172 -4.67 2.64 4.17
C GLY A 172 -5.57 1.41 4.24
N PRO A 173 -6.28 1.21 5.36
CA PRO A 173 -7.13 0.04 5.55
C PRO A 173 -8.48 0.18 4.85
N LEU A 174 -8.97 -0.95 4.34
CA LEU A 174 -10.37 -1.19 4.03
C LEU A 174 -10.97 -1.98 5.20
N VAL A 175 -12.00 -1.44 5.86
CA VAL A 175 -12.58 -2.04 7.07
C VAL A 175 -14.04 -2.43 6.91
N ASN A 176 -14.46 -3.44 7.66
CA ASN A 176 -15.87 -3.81 7.84
C ASN A 176 -16.53 -2.94 8.93
N LEU A 177 -17.83 -3.19 9.18
CA LEU A 177 -18.60 -2.45 10.18
C LEU A 177 -18.20 -2.74 11.63
N ASP A 178 -17.47 -3.83 11.88
CA ASP A 178 -16.90 -4.14 13.20
C ASP A 178 -15.58 -3.39 13.45
N GLY A 179 -15.08 -2.65 12.45
CA GLY A 179 -13.82 -1.91 12.52
C GLY A 179 -12.58 -2.80 12.35
N GLU A 180 -12.77 -4.00 11.80
CA GLU A 180 -11.68 -4.92 11.47
C GLU A 180 -11.17 -4.65 10.06
N VAL A 181 -9.86 -4.76 9.87
CA VAL A 181 -9.23 -4.62 8.56
C VAL A 181 -9.51 -5.87 7.75
N ILE A 182 -10.24 -5.70 6.65
CA ILE A 182 -10.52 -6.77 5.68
C ILE A 182 -9.68 -6.63 4.40
N GLY A 183 -8.98 -5.49 4.23
CA GLY A 183 -7.94 -5.38 3.21
C GLY A 183 -7.11 -4.09 3.25
N ILE A 184 -6.14 -3.96 2.33
CA ILE A 184 -5.34 -2.74 2.10
C ILE A 184 -5.81 -2.08 0.82
N ASN A 185 -6.18 -0.79 0.88
CA ASN A 185 -6.57 0.00 -0.29
C ASN A 185 -5.40 0.11 -1.27
N THR A 186 -5.54 -0.35 -2.52
CA THR A 186 -4.39 -0.48 -3.45
C THR A 186 -4.60 0.27 -4.76
N LEU A 187 -5.60 -0.11 -5.55
CA LEU A 187 -5.73 0.36 -6.94
C LEU A 187 -7.15 0.82 -7.23
N LYS A 188 -7.26 1.86 -8.06
CA LYS A 188 -8.48 2.23 -8.76
C LYS A 188 -8.29 1.95 -10.24
N VAL A 189 -9.19 1.17 -10.84
CA VAL A 189 -9.14 0.88 -12.29
C VAL A 189 -10.06 1.83 -13.06
N THR A 190 -11.27 2.07 -12.55
CA THR A 190 -12.22 3.01 -13.15
C THR A 190 -13.17 3.57 -12.09
N ALA A 191 -14.07 4.49 -12.45
CA ALA A 191 -15.09 4.99 -11.52
C ALA A 191 -15.98 3.84 -11.03
N GLY A 192 -16.15 3.71 -9.72
CA GLY A 192 -16.96 2.65 -9.10
C GLY A 192 -16.31 1.26 -9.05
N ILE A 193 -15.03 1.13 -9.45
CA ILE A 193 -14.27 -0.13 -9.34
C ILE A 193 -12.90 0.15 -8.73
N SER A 194 -12.79 -0.17 -7.45
CA SER A 194 -11.56 -0.12 -6.67
C SER A 194 -11.20 -1.51 -6.13
N PHE A 195 -9.92 -1.71 -5.82
CA PHE A 195 -9.37 -2.97 -5.35
C PHE A 195 -8.60 -2.81 -4.05
N ALA A 196 -8.75 -3.82 -3.19
CA ALA A 196 -7.97 -3.97 -1.97
C ALA A 196 -7.31 -5.36 -1.89
N ILE A 197 -6.11 -5.40 -1.29
CA ILE A 197 -5.41 -6.64 -0.98
C ILE A 197 -6.12 -7.31 0.21
N PRO A 198 -6.52 -8.59 0.14
CA PRO A 198 -7.27 -9.25 1.21
C PRO A 198 -6.50 -9.35 2.54
N SER A 199 -7.19 -9.21 3.68
CA SER A 199 -6.57 -9.30 5.02
C SER A 199 -5.90 -10.63 5.31
N ASP A 200 -6.39 -11.74 4.76
CA ASP A 200 -5.78 -13.06 4.94
C ASP A 200 -4.37 -13.09 4.32
N LYS A 201 -4.14 -12.35 3.21
CA LYS A 201 -2.81 -12.18 2.63
C LYS A 201 -1.90 -11.32 3.48
N ILE A 202 -2.45 -10.32 4.17
CA ILE A 202 -1.71 -9.53 5.17
C ILE A 202 -1.27 -10.44 6.31
N GLN A 203 -2.17 -11.31 6.80
CA GLN A 203 -1.88 -12.24 7.89
C GLN A 203 -0.79 -13.26 7.51
N GLU A 204 -0.86 -13.83 6.30
CA GLU A 204 0.20 -14.66 5.73
C GLU A 204 1.54 -13.91 5.73
N PHE A 205 1.57 -12.70 5.15
CA PHE A 205 2.77 -11.87 5.08
C PHE A 205 3.37 -11.54 6.46
N LEU A 206 2.55 -11.16 7.44
CA LEU A 206 2.99 -10.86 8.80
C LEU A 206 3.56 -12.11 9.50
N THR A 207 2.92 -13.27 9.32
CA THR A 207 3.38 -14.54 9.88
C THR A 207 4.73 -14.92 9.30
N GLU A 208 4.89 -14.84 7.98
CA GLU A 208 6.17 -15.12 7.34
C GLU A 208 7.26 -14.10 7.73
N SER A 209 6.89 -12.83 7.89
CA SER A 209 7.81 -11.77 8.33
C SER A 209 8.34 -12.05 9.72
N TYR A 210 7.45 -12.40 10.66
CA TYR A 210 7.81 -12.82 12.00
C TYR A 210 8.76 -14.03 11.99
N ASP A 211 8.42 -15.06 11.22
CA ASP A 211 9.24 -16.26 11.07
C ASP A 211 10.63 -15.94 10.50
N ARG A 212 10.73 -15.05 9.49
CA ARG A 212 12.00 -14.59 8.93
C ARG A 212 12.86 -13.88 9.98
N GLN A 213 12.25 -13.01 10.78
CA GLN A 213 12.93 -12.27 11.85
C GLN A 213 13.38 -13.20 12.99
N ALA A 214 12.51 -14.10 13.45
CA ALA A 214 12.78 -15.03 14.54
C ALA A 214 13.89 -16.05 14.20
N ARG A 215 13.96 -16.50 12.95
CA ARG A 215 14.99 -17.45 12.48
C ARG A 215 16.34 -16.80 12.20
N GLY A 216 16.50 -15.50 12.46
CA GLY A 216 17.76 -14.76 12.30
C GLY A 216 18.33 -14.78 10.87
N ARG A 217 17.51 -15.11 9.86
CA ARG A 217 17.98 -15.28 8.49
C ARG A 217 17.90 -13.98 7.73
N VAL A 218 19.08 -13.37 7.56
CA VAL A 218 19.51 -12.56 6.42
C VAL A 218 18.55 -12.75 5.25
N THR A 219 17.77 -11.71 4.96
CA THR A 219 17.16 -11.53 3.64
C THR A 219 18.25 -11.89 2.65
N ALA A 220 18.08 -12.99 1.90
CA ALA A 220 18.99 -13.31 0.83
C ALA A 220 19.14 -12.02 0.05
N LYS A 221 20.32 -11.36 0.14
CA LYS A 221 20.54 -10.06 -0.48
C LYS A 221 20.16 -10.26 -1.93
N LYS A 222 18.97 -9.81 -2.34
CA LYS A 222 18.52 -9.94 -3.72
C LYS A 222 19.64 -9.29 -4.51
N LYS A 223 20.30 -10.07 -5.37
CA LYS A 223 21.42 -9.57 -6.17
C LYS A 223 20.84 -8.45 -7.03
N TYR A 224 21.19 -7.22 -6.67
CA TYR A 224 20.66 -6.02 -7.29
C TYR A 224 21.72 -5.46 -8.22
N ILE A 225 21.43 -5.50 -9.52
CA ILE A 225 22.35 -5.06 -10.57
C ILE A 225 22.17 -3.56 -10.86
N GLY A 226 20.95 -3.02 -10.64
CA GLY A 226 20.67 -1.59 -10.79
C GLY A 226 20.32 -1.17 -12.22
N ILE A 227 19.53 -1.98 -12.91
CA ILE A 227 18.98 -1.67 -14.22
C ILE A 227 17.46 -1.67 -14.17
N ARG A 228 16.82 -0.74 -14.88
CA ARG A 228 15.39 -0.85 -15.24
C ARG A 228 15.30 -1.44 -16.63
N MET A 229 14.54 -2.51 -16.76
CA MET A 229 14.37 -3.22 -18.02
C MET A 229 12.91 -3.27 -18.42
N MET A 230 12.68 -3.26 -19.73
CA MET A 230 11.41 -3.61 -20.34
C MET A 230 11.62 -4.81 -21.25
N SER A 231 10.69 -5.76 -21.26
CA SER A 231 10.73 -6.84 -22.25
C SER A 231 10.49 -6.28 -23.65
N LEU A 232 11.32 -6.65 -24.61
CA LEU A 232 11.13 -6.30 -26.01
C LEU A 232 9.96 -7.11 -26.57
N THR A 233 8.86 -6.43 -26.85
CA THR A 233 7.77 -6.97 -27.68
C THR A 233 7.94 -6.51 -29.12
N PRO A 234 7.34 -7.20 -30.11
CA PRO A 234 7.41 -6.79 -31.51
C PRO A 234 6.94 -5.34 -31.74
N GLU A 235 5.94 -4.91 -30.97
CA GLU A 235 5.41 -3.54 -31.01
C GLU A 235 6.43 -2.53 -30.49
N LEU A 236 7.07 -2.83 -29.35
CA LEU A 236 8.09 -1.96 -28.75
C LEU A 236 9.35 -1.89 -29.63
N VAL A 237 9.77 -2.99 -30.26
CA VAL A 237 10.89 -3.00 -31.22
C VAL A 237 10.58 -2.08 -32.40
N LYS A 238 9.36 -2.15 -32.94
CA LYS A 238 8.94 -1.28 -34.04
C LYS A 238 8.99 0.20 -33.62
N GLU A 239 8.44 0.52 -32.46
CA GLU A 239 8.45 1.88 -31.91
C GLU A 239 9.88 2.41 -31.67
N LEU A 240 10.77 1.57 -31.10
CA LEU A 240 12.15 1.94 -30.84
C LEU A 240 12.94 2.14 -32.14
N LYS A 241 12.72 1.34 -33.19
CA LYS A 241 13.32 1.53 -34.52
C LYS A 241 12.86 2.83 -35.20
N GLU A 242 11.59 3.21 -35.00
CA GLU A 242 11.06 4.47 -35.53
C GLU A 242 11.64 5.69 -34.80
N LYS A 243 11.88 5.58 -33.48
CA LYS A 243 12.39 6.69 -32.65
C LYS A 243 13.91 6.80 -32.61
N LEU A 244 14.63 5.68 -32.70
CA LEU A 244 16.08 5.58 -32.59
C LEU A 244 16.60 4.93 -33.87
N GLY A 245 17.12 5.76 -34.78
CA GLY A 245 17.56 5.30 -36.11
C GLY A 245 18.75 4.33 -36.09
N ASP A 246 19.45 4.22 -34.96
CA ASP A 246 20.56 3.30 -34.71
C ASP A 246 20.14 2.06 -33.88
N PHE A 247 18.85 1.87 -33.63
CA PHE A 247 18.38 0.73 -32.84
C PHE A 247 18.69 -0.59 -33.55
N PRO A 248 19.31 -1.57 -32.87
CA PRO A 248 19.75 -2.81 -33.49
C PRO A 248 18.58 -3.67 -33.98
N ASP A 249 18.83 -4.48 -35.01
CA ASP A 249 17.83 -5.40 -35.54
C ASP A 249 17.69 -6.64 -34.63
N VAL A 250 16.89 -6.49 -33.57
CA VAL A 250 16.61 -7.54 -32.58
C VAL A 250 15.13 -7.95 -32.60
N THR A 251 14.88 -9.24 -32.42
CA THR A 251 13.52 -9.83 -32.44
C THR A 251 12.99 -10.18 -31.05
N SER A 252 13.86 -10.25 -30.04
CA SER A 252 13.52 -10.50 -28.63
C SER A 252 14.65 -10.02 -27.71
N GLY A 253 14.34 -9.81 -26.43
CA GLY A 253 15.34 -9.42 -25.43
C GLY A 253 14.74 -8.54 -24.32
N ALA A 254 15.62 -7.93 -23.55
CA ALA A 254 15.26 -6.92 -22.56
C ALA A 254 15.93 -5.59 -22.93
N TYR A 255 15.13 -4.54 -23.07
CA TYR A 255 15.60 -3.19 -23.29
C TYR A 255 15.95 -2.55 -21.95
N VAL A 256 17.22 -2.18 -21.76
CA VAL A 256 17.66 -1.45 -20.57
C VAL A 256 17.27 0.01 -20.74
N VAL A 257 16.23 0.42 -20.02
CA VAL A 257 15.68 1.78 -20.05
C VAL A 257 16.59 2.74 -19.26
N GLU A 258 17.14 2.26 -18.15
CA GLU A 258 17.90 3.09 -17.23
C GLU A 258 18.94 2.24 -16.50
N VAL A 259 20.15 2.80 -16.36
CA VAL A 259 21.18 2.30 -15.46
C VAL A 259 21.24 3.22 -14.26
N ILE A 260 20.99 2.67 -13.08
CA ILE A 260 20.89 3.42 -11.83
C ILE A 260 22.30 3.71 -11.31
N SER A 261 22.62 4.98 -11.06
CA SER A 261 23.95 5.38 -10.58
C SER A 261 24.34 4.71 -9.26
N ARG A 262 25.64 4.43 -9.08
CA ARG A 262 26.21 3.78 -7.88
C ARG A 262 25.67 2.36 -7.64
N THR A 263 25.42 1.62 -8.72
CA THR A 263 25.01 0.21 -8.68
C THR A 263 26.00 -0.62 -9.51
N PRO A 264 26.00 -1.97 -9.41
CA PRO A 264 26.90 -2.81 -10.19
C PRO A 264 26.84 -2.61 -11.70
N ALA A 265 25.71 -2.21 -12.28
CA ALA A 265 25.60 -1.91 -13.71
C ALA A 265 26.20 -0.58 -14.14
N ALA A 266 26.46 0.32 -13.18
CA ALA A 266 27.02 1.65 -13.44
C ALA A 266 28.55 1.71 -13.26
N VAL A 267 29.19 0.56 -13.00
CA VAL A 267 30.64 0.40 -12.77
C VAL A 267 31.18 -0.52 -13.85
#